data_AF-A0A098TFB5-F1
#
_entry.id   AF-A0A098TFB5-F1
#
_cell.length_a   1.000
_cell.length_b   1.000
_cell.length_c   1.000
_cell.angle_alpha   90.00
_cell.angle_beta   90.00
_cell.angle_gamma   90.00
#
_symmetry.space_group_name_H-M   'P 1'
#
loop_
_entity.id
_entity.type
_entity.pdbx_description
1 polymer ?
#
loop_
_entity_poly.entity_id
_entity_poly.type
_entity_poly.pdbx_seq_one_letter_code
_entity_poly.pdbx_strand_id
1 'polypeptide(L)'
;MSRSCELTGKAVQSGNNVSHANNRTRRRFLPNLCNVTLISDALGQRYRLRISANALRTVEHRGGLDAFLVKAKDAELSMRARLLKRQIAKKLVEKTAA
;
A
#
# COMPACT_ATOMS: atom_id res chain seq x y z
N MET A 1 -11.40 -12.64 1.73
CA MET A 1 -10.29 -11.63 1.76
C MET A 1 -10.16 -10.97 0.40
N SER A 2 -10.32 -9.64 0.32
CA SER A 2 -10.02 -8.88 -0.88
C SER A 2 -8.51 -8.94 -1.19
N ARG A 3 -8.15 -9.28 -2.44
CA ARG A 3 -6.75 -9.23 -2.92
C ARG A 3 -6.40 -7.78 -3.29
N SER A 4 -6.34 -6.91 -2.27
CA SER A 4 -6.04 -5.48 -2.41
C SER A 4 -4.75 -5.10 -1.67
N CYS A 5 -3.98 -4.16 -2.23
CA CYS A 5 -2.82 -3.59 -1.56
C CYS A 5 -3.24 -2.63 -0.45
N GLU A 6 -2.64 -2.74 0.73
CA GLU A 6 -3.00 -1.89 1.87
C GLU A 6 -2.59 -0.41 1.74
N LEU A 7 -1.51 -0.13 0.98
CA LEU A 7 -0.93 1.22 0.85
C LEU A 7 -1.41 2.00 -0.38
N THR A 8 -1.87 1.32 -1.43
CA THR A 8 -2.18 1.95 -2.73
C THR A 8 -3.56 1.59 -3.26
N GLY A 9 -4.33 0.78 -2.53
CA GLY A 9 -5.68 0.36 -2.93
C GLY A 9 -5.75 -0.52 -4.19
N LYS A 10 -4.60 -0.86 -4.81
CA LYS A 10 -4.55 -1.69 -6.03
C LYS A 10 -5.30 -3.01 -5.83
N ALA A 11 -6.36 -3.18 -6.60
CA ALA A 11 -7.27 -4.32 -6.53
C ALA A 11 -7.16 -5.20 -7.78
N VAL A 12 -7.91 -6.30 -7.78
CA VAL A 12 -8.03 -7.20 -8.92
C VAL A 12 -8.77 -6.49 -10.06
N GLN A 13 -8.24 -6.57 -11.27
CA GLN A 13 -8.92 -6.09 -12.46
C GLN A 13 -9.51 -7.27 -13.23
N SER A 14 -10.71 -7.10 -13.80
CA SER A 14 -11.30 -8.07 -14.72
C SER A 14 -11.03 -7.63 -16.17
N GLY A 15 -10.86 -8.60 -17.06
CA GLY A 15 -10.77 -8.33 -18.49
C GLY A 15 -10.88 -9.61 -19.30
N ASN A 16 -10.39 -9.58 -20.54
CA ASN A 16 -10.42 -10.72 -21.44
C ASN A 16 -9.02 -11.04 -21.95
N ASN A 17 -8.73 -12.33 -22.17
CA ASN A 17 -7.70 -12.72 -23.12
C ASN A 17 -8.32 -12.62 -24.52
N VAL A 18 -7.62 -12.01 -25.46
CA VAL A 18 -8.05 -11.85 -26.85
C VAL A 18 -7.08 -12.65 -27.71
N SER A 19 -7.58 -13.62 -28.46
CA SER A 19 -6.75 -14.38 -29.43
C SER A 19 -6.54 -13.57 -30.71
N HIS A 20 -5.65 -14.05 -31.60
CA HIS A 20 -5.49 -13.49 -32.95
C HIS A 20 -6.80 -13.45 -33.75
N ALA A 21 -7.69 -14.43 -33.53
CA ALA A 21 -9.03 -14.47 -34.14
C ALA A 21 -10.07 -13.60 -33.38
N ASN A 22 -9.64 -12.76 -32.42
CA ASN A 22 -10.49 -11.95 -31.56
C ASN A 22 -11.47 -12.73 -30.66
N ASN A 23 -11.22 -14.01 -30.40
CA ASN A 23 -12.01 -14.77 -29.44
C ASN A 23 -11.68 -14.29 -28.03
N ARG A 24 -12.70 -13.82 -27.30
CA ARG A 24 -12.56 -13.20 -25.97
C ARG A 24 -12.91 -14.20 -24.86
N THR A 25 -11.95 -14.53 -24.01
CA THR A 25 -12.19 -15.37 -22.81
C THR A 25 -11.96 -14.57 -21.54
N ARG A 26 -12.85 -14.69 -20.55
CA ARG A 26 -12.78 -13.90 -19.30
C ARG A 26 -11.54 -14.27 -18.49
N ARG A 27 -10.79 -13.27 -18.03
CA ARG A 27 -9.64 -13.42 -17.14
C ARG A 27 -9.67 -12.39 -16.01
N ARG A 28 -9.00 -12.73 -14.90
CA ARG A 28 -8.69 -11.81 -13.80
C ARG A 28 -7.20 -11.47 -13.79
N PHE A 29 -6.87 -10.19 -13.68
CA PHE A 29 -5.51 -9.68 -13.48
C PHE A 29 -5.29 -9.44 -11.99
N LEU A 30 -4.37 -10.20 -11.41
CA LEU A 30 -4.09 -10.17 -9.99
C LEU A 30 -2.86 -9.28 -9.72
N PRO A 31 -2.90 -8.37 -8.75
CA PRO A 31 -1.70 -7.67 -8.32
C PRO A 31 -0.73 -8.65 -7.65
N ASN A 32 0.57 -8.47 -7.89
CA ASN A 32 1.61 -9.20 -7.16
C ASN A 32 1.69 -8.67 -5.72
N LEU A 33 1.03 -9.38 -4.80
CA LEU A 33 0.93 -9.01 -3.38
C LEU A 33 1.92 -9.81 -2.56
N CYS A 34 2.78 -9.11 -1.82
CA CYS A 34 3.79 -9.67 -0.94
C CYS A 34 3.44 -9.31 0.51
N ASN A 35 3.70 -10.24 1.43
CA ASN A 35 3.59 -9.98 2.87
C ASN A 35 4.96 -9.52 3.37
N VAL A 36 5.09 -8.23 3.68
CA VAL A 36 6.37 -7.62 4.05
C VAL A 36 6.21 -6.92 5.40
N THR A 37 7.28 -6.93 6.19
CA THR A 37 7.36 -6.19 7.43
C THR A 37 8.11 -4.88 7.16
N LEU A 38 7.48 -3.75 7.43
CA LEU A 38 8.09 -2.43 7.34
C LEU A 38 8.26 -1.83 8.74
N ILE A 39 9.32 -1.06 8.92
CA ILE A 39 9.63 -0.39 10.18
C ILE A 39 9.18 1.06 10.07
N SER A 40 8.56 1.58 11.13
CA SER A 40 8.25 3.00 11.29
C SER A 40 9.27 3.60 12.25
N ASP A 41 9.98 4.63 11.80
CA ASP A 41 11.01 5.31 12.59
C ASP A 41 10.39 6.26 13.62
N ALA A 42 9.25 6.86 13.29
CA ALA A 42 8.51 7.74 14.20
C ALA A 42 7.91 6.97 15.39
N LEU A 43 7.53 5.70 15.19
CA LEU A 43 6.93 4.85 16.21
C LEU A 43 7.90 3.83 16.82
N GLY A 44 9.03 3.55 16.16
CA GLY A 44 9.98 2.49 16.55
C GLY A 44 9.39 1.08 16.45
N GLN A 45 8.31 0.90 15.69
CA GLN A 45 7.55 -0.35 15.62
C GLN A 45 7.61 -0.99 14.23
N ARG A 46 7.42 -2.32 14.19
CA ARG A 46 7.39 -3.11 12.95
C ARG A 46 5.95 -3.47 12.59
N TYR A 47 5.56 -3.21 11.37
CA TYR A 47 4.22 -3.50 10.86
C TYR A 47 4.28 -4.49 9.71
N ARG A 48 3.60 -5.62 9.88
CA ARG A 48 3.38 -6.59 8.81
C ARG A 48 2.18 -6.16 7.99
N LEU A 49 2.40 -5.90 6.71
CA LEU A 49 1.41 -5.39 5.77
C LEU A 49 1.42 -6.21 4.48
N ARG A 50 0.26 -6.34 3.85
CA ARG A 50 0.12 -6.94 2.51
C ARG A 50 0.19 -5.85 1.45
N ILE A 51 1.32 -5.81 0.75
CA ILE A 51 1.69 -4.71 -0.14
C ILE A 51 1.97 -5.23 -1.54
N SER A 52 1.64 -4.45 -2.58
CA SER A 52 2.03 -4.80 -3.95
C SER A 52 3.51 -4.52 -4.19
N ALA A 53 4.19 -5.31 -5.03
CA ALA A 53 5.61 -5.09 -5.33
C ALA A 53 5.91 -3.66 -5.84
N ASN A 54 5.00 -3.07 -6.62
CA ASN A 54 5.12 -1.67 -7.07
C ASN A 54 5.01 -0.69 -5.88
N ALA A 55 4.08 -0.93 -4.96
CA ALA A 55 3.96 -0.10 -3.76
C ALA A 55 5.22 -0.16 -2.89
N LEU A 56 5.85 -1.34 -2.76
CA LEU A 56 7.12 -1.50 -2.06
C LEU A 56 8.22 -0.63 -2.68
N ARG A 57 8.35 -0.63 -4.01
CA ARG A 57 9.31 0.22 -4.72
C ARG A 57 9.09 1.71 -4.46
N THR A 58 7.82 2.16 -4.41
CA THR A 58 7.51 3.55 -4.08
C THR A 58 7.76 3.91 -2.61
N VAL A 59 7.63 2.96 -1.67
CA VAL A 59 7.96 3.20 -0.26
C VAL A 59 9.45 3.46 -0.11
N GLU A 60 10.29 2.61 -0.71
CA GLU A 60 11.75 2.79 -0.73
C GLU A 60 12.15 4.11 -1.40
N HIS A 61 11.60 4.40 -2.58
CA HIS A 61 11.89 5.66 -3.29
C HIS A 61 11.48 6.91 -2.48
N ARG A 62 10.46 6.82 -1.61
CA ARG A 62 10.04 7.94 -0.75
C ARG A 62 10.85 8.04 0.54
N GLY A 63 11.77 7.11 0.80
CA GLY A 63 12.60 7.11 2.02
C GLY A 63 11.91 6.47 3.22
N GLY A 64 11.11 5.42 3.00
CA GLY A 64 10.53 4.60 4.06
C GLY A 64 9.03 4.76 4.28
N LEU A 65 8.51 4.01 5.27
CA LEU A 65 7.07 3.88 5.52
C LEU A 65 6.44 5.22 5.95
N ASP A 66 7.10 5.94 6.85
CA ASP A 66 6.54 7.16 7.45
C ASP A 66 6.45 8.29 6.42
N ALA A 67 7.53 8.50 5.66
CA ALA A 67 7.57 9.48 4.59
C ALA A 67 6.53 9.18 3.49
N PHE A 68 6.31 7.89 3.19
CA PHE A 68 5.25 7.48 2.28
C PHE A 68 3.85 7.84 2.83
N LEU A 69 3.57 7.51 4.09
CA LEU A 69 2.25 7.69 4.70
C LEU A 69 1.88 9.16 4.90
N VAL A 70 2.85 10.02 5.24
CA VAL A 70 2.62 11.48 5.35
C VAL A 70 2.15 12.07 4.01
N LYS A 71 2.72 11.62 2.89
CA LYS A 71 2.38 12.11 1.53
C LYS A 71 1.21 11.38 0.87
N ALA A 72 0.81 10.21 1.38
CA ALA A 72 -0.24 9.40 0.78
C ALA A 72 -1.63 10.00 1.00
N LYS A 73 -2.53 9.81 0.02
CA LYS A 73 -3.94 10.23 0.12
C LYS A 73 -4.75 9.21 0.93
N ASP A 74 -5.67 9.70 1.76
CA ASP A 74 -6.46 8.84 2.65
C ASP A 74 -7.41 7.89 1.92
N ALA A 75 -7.86 8.26 0.72
CA ALA A 75 -8.75 7.46 -0.12
C ALA A 75 -8.09 6.15 -0.63
N GLU A 76 -6.78 6.15 -0.81
CA GLU A 76 -6.02 5.01 -1.35
C GLU A 76 -5.56 4.04 -0.26
N LEU A 77 -5.64 4.46 1.01
CA LEU A 77 -5.15 3.72 2.16
C LEU A 77 -6.22 2.80 2.76
N SER A 78 -5.80 1.59 3.15
CA SER A 78 -6.64 0.69 3.94
C SER A 78 -7.00 1.31 5.29
N MET A 79 -8.03 0.78 5.95
CA MET A 79 -8.41 1.23 7.30
C MET A 79 -7.22 1.16 8.28
N ARG A 80 -6.42 0.09 8.24
CA ARG A 80 -5.21 -0.06 9.06
C ARG A 80 -4.17 1.02 8.75
N ALA A 81 -3.92 1.27 7.47
CA ALA A 81 -2.93 2.25 7.04
C ALA A 81 -3.36 3.70 7.37
N ARG A 82 -4.67 4.00 7.33
CA ARG A 82 -5.22 5.28 7.79
C ARG A 82 -5.02 5.49 9.30
N LEU A 83 -5.22 4.45 10.11
CA LEU A 83 -4.98 4.53 11.55
C LEU A 83 -3.49 4.78 11.85
N LEU A 84 -2.60 4.07 11.15
CA LEU A 84 -1.15 4.27 11.25
C LEU A 84 -0.76 5.70 10.89
N LYS A 85 -1.29 6.25 9.80
CA LYS A 85 -1.03 7.63 9.39
C LYS A 85 -1.39 8.64 10.50
N ARG A 86 -2.54 8.46 11.16
CA ARG A 86 -2.94 9.33 12.29
C ARG A 86 -1.99 9.20 13.49
N GLN A 87 -1.57 7.98 13.82
CA GLN A 87 -0.62 7.74 14.91
C GLN A 87 0.74 8.41 14.63
N ILE A 88 1.25 8.27 13.41
CA ILE A 88 2.49 8.91 12.97
C ILE A 88 2.34 10.44 13.02
N ALA A 89 1.24 10.99 12.49
CA ALA A 89 1.00 12.43 12.53
C ALA A 89 0.99 12.97 13.96
N LYS A 90 0.31 12.29 14.90
CA LYS A 90 0.31 12.67 16.32
C LYS A 90 1.72 12.65 16.91
N LYS A 91 2.49 11.59 16.63
CA LYS A 91 3.86 11.46 17.15
C LYS A 91 4.84 12.47 16.56
N LEU A 92 4.69 12.82 15.29
CA LEU A 92 5.48 13.87 14.66
C LEU A 92 5.20 15.23 15.31
N VAL A 93 3.93 15.55 15.61
CA VAL A 93 3.57 16.78 16.33
C VAL A 93 4.17 16.81 17.74
N GLU A 94 4.07 15.70 18.49
CA GLU A 94 4.71 15.57 19.81
C GLU A 94 6.23 15.78 19.73
N LYS A 95 6.88 15.24 18.69
CA LYS A 95 8.33 15.36 18.50
C LYS A 95 8.76 16.79 18.11
N THR A 96 7.93 17.54 17.39
CA THR A 96 8.21 18.93 17.03
C THR A 96 7.95 19.92 18.15
N ALA A 97 7.11 19.55 19.13
CA ALA A 97 6.76 20.40 20.27
C ALA A 97 7.74 20.27 21.45
N ALA A 98 8.61 19.25 21.42
CA ALA A 98 9.70 19.02 22.37
C ALA A 98 11.02 19.56 21.82
#